data_AF-A0A8D8EST3-F1
#
_entry.id   AF-A0A8D8EST3-F1
#
_cell.length_a   1.000
_cell.length_b   1.000
_cell.length_c   1.000
_cell.angle_alpha   90.00
_cell.angle_beta   90.00
_cell.angle_gamma   90.00
#
_symmetry.space_group_name_H-M   'P 1'
#
loop_
_entity.id
_entity.type
_entity.pdbx_description
1 polymer ?
#
loop_
_entity_poly.entity_id
_entity_poly.type
_entity_poly.pdbx_seq_one_letter_code
_entity_poly.pdbx_strand_id
1 'polypeptide(L)'
;ILCAAVVIYRCFKMIQYWVIFVLKLGLLCVDGAPSNDSNGLGYELLLTKMDYLEYKFLELQVEIKEQIESVLLKQEKSERAVLEQTSDILVQQKVFADYEALKKSIFDLRPRKHPSDNSEFIEFLFKKHVVAPPEYVVTTPAILSIKSCESEASKKSGKYLLSLADATEFEVYCEQDMHDGGWIVIQNRFDGSVDFYRNWTEYKNGFGSLDGEFWLGLDKVHKVGLIF
;
A
#
# COMPACT_ATOMS: atom_id res chain seq x y z
N ILE A 1 33.17 9.07 -37.48
CA ILE A 1 32.15 7.98 -37.41
C ILE A 1 30.76 8.51 -37.81
N LEU A 2 30.25 9.60 -37.23
CA LEU A 2 28.97 10.22 -37.61
C LEU A 2 28.87 10.68 -39.08
N CYS A 3 29.96 11.18 -39.68
CA CYS A 3 29.95 11.62 -41.09
C CYS A 3 29.80 10.44 -42.08
N ALA A 4 30.40 9.28 -41.78
CA ALA A 4 30.31 8.10 -42.62
C ALA A 4 28.91 7.48 -42.60
N ALA A 5 28.24 7.49 -41.44
CA ALA A 5 26.87 6.98 -41.30
C ALA A 5 25.84 7.79 -42.10
N VAL A 6 25.99 9.13 -42.17
CA VAL A 6 25.09 10.00 -42.94
C VAL A 6 25.26 9.78 -44.46
N VAL A 7 26.49 9.56 -44.93
CA VAL A 7 26.77 9.26 -46.35
C VAL A 7 26.19 7.91 -46.74
N ILE A 8 26.37 6.88 -45.91
CA ILE A 8 25.80 5.53 -46.15
C ILE A 8 24.27 5.59 -46.17
N TYR A 9 23.65 6.31 -45.23
CA TYR A 9 22.19 6.45 -45.17
C TYR A 9 21.62 7.17 -46.41
N ARG A 10 22.30 8.23 -46.90
CA ARG A 10 21.89 8.93 -48.13
C ARG A 10 22.06 8.08 -49.39
N CYS A 11 23.14 7.30 -49.48
CA CYS A 11 23.33 6.33 -50.57
C CYS A 11 22.23 5.25 -50.57
N PHE A 12 21.88 4.71 -49.40
CA PHE A 12 20.85 3.69 -49.28
C PHE A 12 19.47 4.23 -49.73
N LYS A 13 19.14 5.46 -49.35
CA LYS A 13 17.89 6.11 -49.76
C LYS A 13 17.84 6.37 -51.27
N MET A 14 18.95 6.79 -51.89
CA MET A 14 19.02 6.96 -53.35
C MET A 14 18.83 5.65 -54.11
N ILE A 15 19.42 4.56 -53.63
CA ILE A 15 19.26 3.24 -54.24
C ILE A 15 17.79 2.80 -54.16
N GLN A 16 17.12 3.00 -53.01
CA GLN A 16 15.70 2.70 -52.89
C GLN A 16 14.83 3.53 -53.84
N TYR A 17 15.08 4.84 -53.97
CA TYR A 17 14.35 5.67 -54.92
C TYR A 17 14.59 5.25 -56.37
N TRP A 18 15.81 4.83 -56.71
CA TRP A 18 16.15 4.36 -58.05
C TRP A 18 15.47 3.02 -58.37
N VAL A 19 15.46 2.07 -57.42
CA VAL A 19 14.74 0.80 -57.57
C VAL A 19 13.24 1.02 -57.74
N ILE A 20 12.63 1.89 -56.93
CA ILE A 20 11.21 2.26 -57.05
C ILE A 20 10.94 2.93 -58.40
N PHE A 21 11.82 3.84 -58.84
CA PHE A 21 11.69 4.53 -60.12
C PHE A 21 11.79 3.57 -61.31
N VAL A 22 12.73 2.62 -61.28
CA VAL A 22 12.88 1.58 -62.32
C VAL A 22 11.69 0.63 -62.34
N LEU A 23 11.16 0.22 -61.18
CA LEU A 23 9.93 -0.58 -61.10
C LEU A 23 8.72 0.19 -61.67
N LYS A 24 8.63 1.49 -61.39
CA LYS A 24 7.54 2.35 -61.87
C LYS A 24 7.66 2.66 -63.37
N LEU A 25 8.88 2.76 -63.91
CA LEU A 25 9.13 2.83 -65.36
C LEU A 25 8.82 1.51 -66.05
N GLY A 26 9.14 0.37 -65.43
CA GLY A 26 8.83 -0.96 -65.97
C GLY A 26 7.33 -1.22 -66.11
N LEU A 27 6.50 -0.67 -65.21
CA LEU A 27 5.03 -0.74 -65.31
C LEU A 27 4.45 0.11 -66.46
N LEU A 28 5.15 1.15 -66.92
CA LEU A 28 4.68 2.02 -68.01
C LEU A 28 4.93 1.43 -69.42
N CYS A 29 5.55 0.25 -69.53
CA CYS A 29 5.82 -0.42 -70.81
C CYS A 29 4.88 -1.60 -71.12
N VAL A 30 3.82 -1.82 -70.33
CA VAL A 30 2.83 -2.89 -70.58
C VAL A 30 1.51 -2.30 -71.06
N ASP A 31 1.53 -1.58 -72.18
CA ASP A 31 0.30 -1.19 -72.89
C ASP A 31 0.53 -1.37 -74.39
N GLY A 32 0.22 -2.56 -74.91
CA GLY A 32 0.33 -2.84 -76.33
C GLY A 32 0.28 -4.30 -76.75
N ALA A 33 -0.80 -5.03 -76.45
CA ALA A 33 -1.18 -6.21 -77.22
C ALA A 33 -2.71 -6.45 -77.15
N PRO A 34 -3.44 -6.46 -78.28
CA PRO A 34 -4.83 -6.91 -78.29
C PRO A 34 -4.85 -8.44 -78.49
N SER A 35 -5.34 -9.18 -77.51
CA SER A 35 -5.56 -10.62 -77.64
C SER A 35 -7.00 -11.00 -77.29
N ASN A 36 -7.72 -11.39 -78.34
CA ASN A 36 -8.97 -12.16 -78.44
C ASN A 36 -9.70 -12.62 -77.16
N ASP A 37 -11.00 -12.36 -77.20
CA ASP A 37 -12.07 -12.90 -76.36
C ASP A 37 -11.94 -14.39 -76.05
N SER A 38 -11.80 -14.69 -74.75
CA SER A 38 -12.22 -15.90 -74.02
C SER A 38 -11.63 -15.93 -72.60
N ASN A 39 -10.61 -15.11 -72.33
CA ASN A 39 -9.96 -15.01 -71.02
C ASN A 39 -10.58 -13.94 -70.10
N GLY A 40 -11.64 -13.28 -70.57
CA GLY A 40 -12.39 -12.19 -69.92
C GLY A 40 -12.84 -12.44 -68.48
N LEU A 41 -13.20 -13.69 -68.19
CA LEU A 41 -13.89 -14.06 -66.97
C LEU A 41 -12.95 -14.47 -65.83
N GLY A 42 -11.70 -14.82 -66.15
CA GLY A 42 -10.74 -15.34 -65.17
C GLY A 42 -10.11 -14.23 -64.32
N TYR A 43 -9.74 -13.11 -64.93
CA TYR A 43 -9.16 -11.97 -64.22
C TYR A 43 -10.21 -11.17 -63.44
N GLU A 44 -11.44 -11.04 -63.97
CA GLU A 44 -12.56 -10.43 -63.23
C GLU A 44 -12.87 -11.19 -61.93
N LEU A 45 -12.82 -12.52 -61.97
CA LEU A 45 -12.96 -13.35 -60.76
C LEU A 45 -11.81 -13.16 -59.77
N LEU A 46 -10.59 -12.93 -60.25
CA LEU A 46 -9.44 -12.66 -59.40
C LEU A 46 -9.51 -11.27 -58.78
N LEU A 47 -9.94 -10.25 -59.54
CA LEU A 47 -10.15 -8.89 -59.06
C LEU A 47 -11.22 -8.87 -57.97
N THR A 48 -12.38 -9.48 -58.22
CA THR A 48 -13.45 -9.57 -57.20
C THR A 48 -13.03 -10.33 -55.94
N LYS A 49 -12.21 -11.37 -56.06
CA LYS A 49 -11.62 -12.05 -54.89
C LYS A 49 -10.60 -11.18 -54.16
N MET A 50 -9.82 -10.39 -54.87
CA MET A 50 -8.86 -9.45 -54.28
C MET A 50 -9.58 -8.33 -53.55
N ASP A 51 -10.61 -7.73 -54.16
CA ASP A 51 -11.48 -6.73 -53.54
C ASP A 51 -12.17 -7.26 -52.28
N TYR A 52 -12.65 -8.52 -52.32
CA TYR A 52 -13.24 -9.17 -51.16
C TYR A 52 -12.23 -9.35 -50.01
N LEU A 53 -11.00 -9.74 -50.34
CA LEU A 53 -9.93 -9.88 -49.35
C LEU A 53 -9.50 -8.53 -48.78
N GLU A 54 -9.43 -7.48 -49.60
CA GLU A 54 -9.16 -6.12 -49.16
C GLU A 54 -10.26 -5.61 -48.22
N TYR A 55 -11.53 -5.84 -48.56
CA TYR A 55 -12.66 -5.54 -47.69
C TYR A 55 -12.57 -6.30 -46.36
N LYS A 56 -12.30 -7.61 -46.40
CA LYS A 56 -12.14 -8.43 -45.19
C LYS A 56 -10.97 -7.99 -44.32
N PHE A 57 -9.86 -7.57 -44.94
CA PHE A 57 -8.72 -7.02 -44.21
C PHE A 57 -9.08 -5.69 -43.54
N LEU A 58 -9.79 -4.80 -44.24
CA LEU A 58 -10.27 -3.54 -43.68
C LEU A 58 -11.23 -3.76 -42.52
N GLU A 59 -12.17 -4.70 -42.63
CA GLU A 59 -13.09 -5.09 -41.55
C GLU A 59 -12.31 -5.52 -40.30
N LEU A 60 -11.33 -6.42 -40.45
CA LEU A 60 -10.47 -6.85 -39.35
C LEU A 60 -9.63 -5.71 -38.77
N GLN A 61 -9.13 -4.79 -39.59
CA GLN A 61 -8.38 -3.61 -39.13
C GLN A 61 -9.26 -2.68 -38.28
N VAL A 62 -10.53 -2.49 -38.67
CA VAL A 62 -11.49 -1.69 -37.90
C VAL A 62 -11.78 -2.36 -36.56
N GLU A 63 -12.05 -3.66 -36.54
CA GLU A 63 -12.29 -4.41 -35.30
C GLU A 63 -11.09 -4.32 -34.35
N ILE A 64 -9.87 -4.56 -34.84
CA ILE A 64 -8.65 -4.46 -34.04
C ILE A 64 -8.49 -3.03 -33.50
N LYS A 65 -8.78 -2.01 -34.31
CA LYS A 65 -8.68 -0.61 -33.88
C LYS A 65 -9.67 -0.29 -32.77
N GLU A 66 -10.93 -0.72 -32.90
CA GLU A 66 -11.95 -0.54 -31.86
C GLU A 66 -11.56 -1.27 -30.57
N GLN A 67 -11.02 -2.49 -30.68
CA GLN A 67 -10.51 -3.22 -29.51
C GLN A 67 -9.38 -2.46 -28.83
N ILE A 68 -8.40 -1.97 -29.59
CA ILE A 68 -7.27 -1.17 -29.08
C ILE A 68 -7.77 0.10 -28.37
N GLU A 69 -8.68 0.85 -28.98
CA GLU A 69 -9.25 2.07 -28.38
C GLU A 69 -10.01 1.74 -27.08
N SER A 70 -10.78 0.64 -27.06
CA SER A 70 -11.48 0.20 -25.85
C SER A 70 -10.52 -0.17 -24.70
N VAL A 71 -9.38 -0.78 -25.03
CA VAL A 71 -8.34 -1.15 -24.07
C VAL A 71 -7.62 0.08 -23.56
N LEU A 72 -7.24 1.01 -24.44
CA LEU A 72 -6.63 2.29 -24.09
C LEU A 72 -7.52 3.11 -23.15
N LEU A 73 -8.82 3.19 -23.44
CA LEU A 73 -9.76 3.93 -22.59
C LEU A 73 -9.93 3.27 -21.22
N LYS A 74 -9.99 1.93 -21.16
CA LYS A 74 -10.00 1.18 -19.90
C LYS A 74 -8.73 1.39 -19.09
N GLN A 75 -7.58 1.42 -19.76
CA GLN A 75 -6.27 1.67 -19.17
C GLN A 75 -6.17 3.10 -18.62
N GLU A 76 -6.60 4.11 -19.37
CA GLU A 76 -6.58 5.50 -18.90
C GLU A 76 -7.50 5.70 -17.69
N LYS A 77 -8.65 5.02 -17.68
CA LYS A 77 -9.59 5.04 -16.55
C LYS A 77 -9.01 4.34 -15.31
N SER A 78 -8.35 3.20 -15.47
CA SER A 78 -7.69 2.51 -14.36
C SER A 78 -6.52 3.34 -13.82
N GLU A 79 -5.73 3.97 -14.68
CA GLU A 79 -4.64 4.88 -14.30
C GLU A 79 -5.18 6.09 -13.53
N ARG A 80 -6.27 6.71 -13.97
CA ARG A 80 -6.92 7.80 -13.21
C ARG A 80 -7.40 7.34 -11.84
N ALA A 81 -8.02 6.17 -11.74
CA ALA A 81 -8.46 5.63 -10.44
C ALA A 81 -7.28 5.37 -9.50
N VAL A 82 -6.16 4.85 -10.03
CA VAL A 82 -4.92 4.66 -9.25
C VAL A 82 -4.34 6.00 -8.81
N LEU A 83 -4.29 7.01 -9.69
CA LEU A 83 -3.77 8.34 -9.35
C LEU A 83 -4.61 9.03 -8.27
N GLU A 84 -5.93 8.92 -8.36
CA GLU A 84 -6.86 9.46 -7.35
C GLU A 84 -6.63 8.77 -5.99
N GLN A 85 -6.62 7.44 -5.97
CA GLN A 85 -6.33 6.66 -4.76
C GLN A 85 -4.94 6.97 -4.19
N THR A 86 -3.94 7.17 -5.05
CA THR A 86 -2.58 7.53 -4.63
C THR A 86 -2.54 8.93 -4.01
N SER A 87 -3.33 9.87 -4.54
CA SER A 87 -3.42 11.22 -3.99
C SER A 87 -4.02 11.24 -2.58
N ASP A 88 -5.05 10.44 -2.32
CA ASP A 88 -5.65 10.30 -0.99
C ASP A 88 -4.66 9.70 0.02
N ILE A 89 -3.93 8.66 -0.39
CA ILE A 89 -2.87 8.04 0.42
C ILE A 89 -1.77 9.06 0.76
N LEU A 90 -1.35 9.89 -0.21
CA LEU A 90 -0.32 10.91 0.00
C LEU A 90 -0.79 12.01 0.96
N VAL A 91 -2.05 12.44 0.86
CA VAL A 91 -2.64 13.40 1.82
C VAL A 91 -2.65 12.79 3.22
N GLN A 92 -3.04 11.53 3.35
CA GLN A 92 -3.07 10.83 4.64
C GLN A 92 -1.67 10.64 5.24
N GLN A 93 -0.67 10.32 4.41
CA GLN A 93 0.74 10.24 4.84
C GLN A 93 1.29 11.59 5.31
N LYS A 94 0.92 12.69 4.63
CA LYS A 94 1.33 14.03 5.03
C LYS A 94 0.75 14.43 6.38
N VAL A 95 -0.55 14.17 6.61
CA VAL A 95 -1.21 14.41 7.89
C VAL A 95 -0.54 13.58 9.00
N PHE A 96 -0.19 12.33 8.72
CA PHE A 96 0.52 11.48 9.68
C PHE A 96 1.92 12.03 10.01
N ALA A 97 2.68 12.47 9.01
CA ALA A 97 4.00 13.07 9.21
C ALA A 97 3.92 14.40 10.01
N ASP A 98 2.94 15.25 9.71
CA ASP A 98 2.71 16.50 10.43
C ASP A 98 2.28 16.24 11.89
N TYR A 99 1.45 15.21 12.12
CA TYR A 99 1.06 14.78 13.46
C TYR A 99 2.26 14.28 14.28
N GLU A 100 3.13 13.45 13.70
CA GLU A 100 4.33 12.95 14.39
C GLU A 100 5.33 14.07 14.68
N ALA A 101 5.51 15.03 13.76
CA ALA A 101 6.31 16.22 14.01
C ALA A 101 5.75 17.06 15.17
N LEU A 102 4.42 17.25 15.20
CA LEU A 102 3.74 17.95 16.28
C LEU A 102 3.90 17.21 17.62
N LYS A 103 3.70 15.89 17.64
CA LYS A 103 3.87 15.03 18.82
C LYS A 103 5.29 15.13 19.39
N LYS A 104 6.30 15.13 18.53
CA LYS A 104 7.71 15.32 18.92
C LYS A 104 7.95 16.69 19.55
N SER A 105 7.42 17.77 18.95
CA SER A 105 7.55 19.11 19.54
C SER A 105 6.86 19.23 20.90
N ILE A 106 5.71 18.58 21.09
CA ILE A 106 5.01 18.53 22.38
C ILE A 106 5.84 17.76 23.42
N PHE A 107 6.50 16.67 23.01
CA PHE A 107 7.39 15.90 23.87
C PHE A 107 8.60 16.74 24.32
N ASP A 108 9.19 17.52 23.41
CA ASP A 108 10.33 18.41 23.72
C ASP A 108 9.93 19.61 24.60
N LEU A 109 8.68 20.07 24.50
CA LEU A 109 8.11 21.11 25.36
C LEU A 109 7.70 20.61 26.75
N ARG A 110 7.65 19.28 26.95
CA ARG A 110 7.41 18.71 28.28
C ARG A 110 8.54 19.19 29.19
N PRO A 111 8.26 19.87 30.31
CA PRO A 111 9.31 20.36 31.19
C PRO A 111 10.18 19.18 31.61
N ARG A 112 11.47 19.22 31.23
CA ARG A 112 12.46 18.34 31.85
C ARG A 112 12.36 18.61 33.33
N LYS A 113 12.02 17.59 34.11
CA LYS A 113 12.16 17.61 35.56
C LYS A 113 13.64 17.91 35.82
N HIS A 114 14.00 19.17 35.98
CA HIS A 114 15.25 19.48 36.63
C HIS A 114 15.12 18.90 38.04
N PRO A 115 16.08 18.09 38.51
CA PRO A 115 16.10 17.67 39.90
C PRO A 115 16.42 18.93 40.70
N SER A 116 15.39 19.70 41.02
CA SER A 116 15.52 20.74 42.02
C SER A 116 15.59 20.00 43.36
N ASP A 117 16.66 20.29 44.11
CA ASP A 117 17.09 19.69 45.39
C ASP A 117 16.03 19.69 46.51
N ASN A 118 14.86 20.24 46.24
CA ASN A 118 13.68 20.21 47.10
C ASN A 118 12.89 18.89 47.00
N SER A 119 13.32 17.90 46.22
CA SER A 119 12.75 16.53 46.26
C SER A 119 12.80 15.93 47.67
N GLU A 120 13.94 16.02 48.36
CA GLU A 120 14.10 15.50 49.74
C GLU A 120 13.31 16.35 50.75
N PHE A 121 13.24 17.68 50.55
CA PHE A 121 12.51 18.57 51.44
C PHE A 121 10.99 18.43 51.31
N ILE A 122 10.48 18.19 50.09
CA ILE A 122 9.07 17.89 49.82
C ILE A 122 8.71 16.55 50.48
N GLU A 123 9.56 15.53 50.37
CA GLU A 123 9.38 14.25 51.07
C GLU A 123 9.32 14.43 52.61
N PHE A 124 10.20 15.28 53.16
CA PHE A 124 10.22 15.60 54.58
C PHE A 124 8.98 16.37 55.07
N LEU A 125 8.47 17.31 54.26
CA LEU A 125 7.24 18.05 54.56
C LEU A 125 6.00 17.16 54.51
N PHE A 126 5.91 16.24 53.53
CA PHE A 126 4.81 15.27 53.46
C PHE A 126 4.85 14.26 54.61
N LYS A 127 6.03 13.92 55.13
CA LYS A 127 6.17 12.97 56.25
C LYS A 127 5.72 13.54 57.60
N LYS A 128 5.68 14.87 57.76
CA LYS A 128 5.38 15.52 59.06
C LYS A 128 3.91 15.93 59.24
N HIS A 129 3.10 15.93 58.16
CA HIS A 129 1.69 16.36 58.20
C HIS A 129 0.67 15.28 57.85
N VAL A 130 1.07 14.02 57.62
CA VAL A 130 0.12 12.91 57.57
C VAL A 130 -0.02 12.35 58.98
N VAL A 131 -0.93 12.93 59.76
CA VAL A 131 -1.55 12.20 60.87
C VAL A 131 -2.15 10.95 60.25
N ALA A 132 -1.69 9.78 60.70
CA ALA A 132 -2.22 8.50 60.26
C ALA A 132 -3.76 8.55 60.32
N PRO A 133 -4.47 8.29 59.21
CA PRO A 133 -5.91 8.07 59.26
C PRO A 133 -6.18 6.93 60.25
N PRO A 134 -7.30 6.94 61.00
CA PRO A 134 -7.68 5.80 61.82
C PRO A 134 -7.65 4.55 60.93
N GLU A 135 -7.07 3.46 61.43
CA GLU A 135 -6.99 2.16 60.77
C GLU A 135 -8.36 1.76 60.20
N TYR A 136 -8.59 2.10 58.94
CA TYR A 136 -9.51 1.36 58.10
C TYR A 136 -8.68 0.20 57.58
N VAL A 137 -9.07 -1.01 57.98
CA VAL A 137 -8.52 -2.26 57.47
C VAL A 137 -8.63 -2.23 55.95
N VAL A 138 -7.54 -1.87 55.27
CA VAL A 138 -7.41 -2.02 53.83
C VAL A 138 -7.12 -3.49 53.60
N THR A 139 -8.19 -4.26 53.43
CA THR A 139 -8.10 -5.50 52.66
C THR A 139 -7.53 -5.10 51.30
N THR A 140 -6.32 -5.57 51.00
CA THR A 140 -5.69 -5.46 49.68
C THR A 140 -6.73 -5.80 48.61
N PRO A 141 -7.12 -4.87 47.72
CA PRO A 141 -8.00 -5.22 46.64
C PRO A 141 -7.19 -6.15 45.73
N ALA A 142 -7.68 -7.38 45.57
CA ALA A 142 -7.19 -8.28 44.53
C ALA A 142 -7.20 -7.51 43.21
N ILE A 143 -6.08 -7.55 42.47
CA ILE A 143 -6.05 -7.06 41.09
C ILE A 143 -7.15 -7.81 40.35
N LEU A 144 -8.20 -7.10 39.94
CA LEU A 144 -9.36 -7.71 39.30
C LEU A 144 -8.92 -8.16 37.89
N SER A 145 -8.58 -9.44 37.77
CA SER A 145 -8.26 -10.05 36.48
C SER A 145 -9.52 -10.15 35.63
N ILE A 146 -9.46 -9.67 34.40
CA ILE A 146 -10.59 -9.72 33.46
C ILE A 146 -10.47 -10.94 32.56
N LYS A 147 -11.60 -11.43 32.04
CA LYS A 147 -11.60 -12.56 31.08
C LYS A 147 -11.48 -12.11 29.64
N SER A 148 -11.99 -10.92 29.34
CA SER A 148 -11.99 -10.30 28.01
C SER A 148 -12.07 -8.78 28.16
N CYS A 149 -11.45 -8.05 27.24
CA CYS A 149 -11.61 -6.60 27.14
C CYS A 149 -13.07 -6.20 26.93
N GLU A 150 -13.87 -7.00 26.23
CA GLU A 150 -15.29 -6.69 26.02
C GLU A 150 -16.08 -6.66 27.34
N SER A 151 -15.73 -7.57 28.27
CA SER A 151 -16.36 -7.71 29.59
C SER A 151 -15.87 -6.72 30.65
N GLU A 152 -14.98 -5.79 30.28
CA GLU A 152 -14.46 -4.79 31.21
C GLU A 152 -15.54 -3.76 31.58
N ALA A 153 -15.85 -3.67 32.87
CA ALA A 153 -16.95 -2.86 33.38
C ALA A 153 -16.65 -1.36 33.33
N SER A 154 -15.38 -0.97 33.44
CA SER A 154 -14.99 0.44 33.43
C SER A 154 -15.10 1.08 32.04
N LYS A 155 -15.08 0.28 30.96
CA LYS A 155 -15.10 0.75 29.55
C LYS A 155 -14.09 1.88 29.29
N LYS A 156 -12.92 1.81 29.93
CA LYS A 156 -11.82 2.75 29.72
C LYS A 156 -10.67 2.07 29.01
N SER A 157 -10.08 2.73 28.02
CA SER A 157 -8.86 2.22 27.38
C SER A 157 -7.70 2.23 28.37
N GLY A 158 -6.88 1.17 28.34
CA GLY A 158 -5.76 1.04 29.26
C GLY A 158 -5.23 -0.38 29.39
N LYS A 159 -4.31 -0.55 30.36
CA LYS A 159 -3.70 -1.85 30.66
C LYS A 159 -4.56 -2.63 31.64
N TYR A 160 -4.78 -3.89 31.32
CA TYR A 160 -5.55 -4.81 32.15
C TYR A 160 -4.84 -6.17 32.23
N LEU A 161 -5.02 -6.86 33.36
CA LEU A 161 -4.55 -8.22 33.53
C LEU A 161 -5.62 -9.18 33.02
N LEU A 162 -5.32 -9.89 31.94
CA LEU A 162 -6.21 -10.88 31.35
C LEU A 162 -5.93 -12.25 31.97
N SER A 163 -6.97 -12.93 32.45
CA SER A 163 -6.89 -14.28 33.00
C SER A 163 -7.70 -15.25 32.12
N LEU A 164 -7.01 -16.21 31.52
CA LEU A 164 -7.58 -17.20 30.62
C LEU A 164 -8.03 -18.45 31.39
N ALA A 165 -8.84 -19.29 30.73
CA ALA A 165 -9.38 -20.51 31.33
C ALA A 165 -8.30 -21.53 31.77
N ASP A 166 -7.11 -21.45 31.18
CA ASP A 166 -5.95 -22.28 31.53
C ASP A 166 -5.13 -21.71 32.72
N ALA A 167 -5.72 -20.75 33.46
CA ALA A 167 -5.09 -20.00 34.54
C ALA A 167 -3.82 -19.23 34.11
N THR A 168 -3.66 -18.97 32.81
CA THR A 168 -2.58 -18.10 32.34
C THR A 168 -3.00 -16.65 32.41
N GLU A 169 -2.15 -15.85 33.04
CA GLU A 169 -2.37 -14.42 33.24
C GLU A 169 -1.29 -13.61 32.53
N PHE A 170 -1.72 -12.59 31.79
CA PHE A 170 -0.80 -11.64 31.18
C PHE A 170 -1.45 -10.29 30.96
N GLU A 171 -0.62 -9.25 30.94
CA GLU A 171 -1.09 -7.89 30.69
C GLU A 171 -1.39 -7.68 29.20
N VAL A 172 -2.50 -6.99 28.94
CA VAL A 172 -2.94 -6.56 27.62
C VAL A 172 -3.33 -5.10 27.66
N TYR A 173 -3.28 -4.44 26.50
CA TYR A 173 -3.91 -3.14 26.33
C TYR A 173 -5.31 -3.34 25.72
N CYS A 174 -6.34 -2.92 26.45
CA CYS A 174 -7.71 -2.91 25.98
C CYS A 174 -8.04 -1.54 25.39
N GLU A 175 -8.53 -1.52 24.15
CA GLU A 175 -9.08 -0.34 23.51
C GLU A 175 -10.62 -0.38 23.64
N GLN A 176 -11.16 0.64 24.31
CA GLN A 176 -12.58 0.76 24.65
C GLN A 176 -13.25 1.97 23.98
N ASP A 177 -12.46 2.94 23.52
CA ASP A 177 -13.00 4.21 23.00
C ASP A 177 -13.38 4.11 21.51
N MET A 178 -12.77 3.17 20.77
CA MET A 178 -13.01 2.98 19.34
C MET A 178 -13.93 1.79 19.05
N HIS A 179 -14.82 1.95 18.06
CA HIS A 179 -15.65 0.88 17.49
C HIS A 179 -16.34 0.00 18.55
N ASP A 180 -17.13 0.61 19.44
CA ASP A 180 -17.86 -0.03 20.56
C ASP A 180 -16.98 -0.71 21.63
N GLY A 181 -15.66 -0.58 21.51
CA GLY A 181 -14.68 -1.07 22.48
C GLY A 181 -14.57 -2.59 22.53
N GLY A 182 -13.87 -3.08 23.55
CA GLY A 182 -13.64 -4.51 23.75
C GLY A 182 -12.47 -5.10 22.95
N TRP A 183 -11.64 -4.27 22.33
CA TRP A 183 -10.55 -4.71 21.48
C TRP A 183 -9.28 -4.97 22.29
N ILE A 184 -8.62 -6.11 22.03
CA ILE A 184 -7.25 -6.37 22.49
C ILE A 184 -6.30 -5.80 21.44
N VAL A 185 -5.42 -4.88 21.84
CA VAL A 185 -4.38 -4.37 20.95
C VAL A 185 -3.21 -5.34 20.89
N ILE A 186 -2.98 -5.93 19.71
CA ILE A 186 -1.90 -6.91 19.49
C ILE A 186 -0.57 -6.21 19.17
N GLN A 187 -0.63 -5.06 18.51
CA GLN A 187 0.53 -4.29 18.08
C GLN A 187 0.19 -2.79 18.15
N ASN A 188 1.15 -1.98 18.61
CA ASN A 188 1.03 -0.52 18.60
C ASN A 188 2.31 0.12 18.04
N ARG A 189 2.17 1.04 17.08
CA ARG A 189 3.25 1.77 16.39
C ARG A 189 2.90 3.24 16.27
N PHE A 190 3.82 4.14 16.62
CA PHE A 190 3.62 5.57 16.45
C PHE A 190 4.92 6.36 16.26
N ASP A 191 5.98 6.11 17.04
CA ASP A 191 7.20 6.95 17.01
C ASP A 191 8.47 6.23 16.54
N GLY A 192 8.43 4.92 16.33
CA GLY A 192 9.60 4.11 16.00
C GLY A 192 10.60 3.96 17.15
N SER A 193 10.21 4.20 18.40
CA SER A 193 11.06 4.03 19.59
C SER A 193 11.48 2.57 19.83
N VAL A 194 10.72 1.61 19.30
CA VAL A 194 11.02 0.18 19.41
C VAL A 194 11.39 -0.37 18.04
N ASP A 195 12.53 -1.05 17.96
CA ASP A 195 12.91 -1.78 16.75
C ASP A 195 12.02 -3.01 16.55
N PHE A 196 11.47 -3.18 15.35
CA PHE A 196 10.65 -4.34 14.96
C PHE A 196 11.44 -5.34 14.10
N TYR A 197 12.69 -5.06 13.74
CA TYR A 197 13.56 -6.05 13.09
C TYR A 197 14.11 -7.04 14.14
N ARG A 198 13.24 -7.96 14.56
CA ARG A 198 13.50 -8.92 15.66
C ARG A 198 13.57 -10.36 15.19
N ASN A 199 14.17 -11.21 16.02
CA ASN A 199 14.23 -12.64 15.74
C ASN A 199 12.89 -13.34 16.04
N TRP A 200 12.76 -14.60 15.60
CA TRP A 200 11.54 -15.40 15.79
C TRP A 200 11.14 -15.55 17.26
N THR A 201 12.11 -15.76 18.15
CA THR A 201 11.84 -15.97 19.59
C THR A 201 11.24 -14.72 20.23
N GLU A 202 11.70 -13.53 19.84
CA GLU A 202 11.13 -12.25 20.29
C GLU A 202 9.70 -12.05 19.76
N TYR A 203 9.45 -12.37 18.49
CA TYR A 203 8.08 -12.35 17.95
C TYR A 203 7.17 -13.36 18.64
N LYS A 204 7.69 -14.53 18.99
CA LYS A 204 6.94 -15.54 19.74
C LYS A 204 6.53 -15.04 21.13
N ASN A 205 7.47 -14.44 21.88
CA ASN A 205 7.26 -14.02 23.26
C ASN A 205 6.59 -12.64 23.42
N GLY A 206 6.82 -11.74 22.45
CA GLY A 206 6.46 -10.32 22.54
C GLY A 206 7.65 -9.43 22.93
N PHE A 207 7.58 -8.16 22.57
CA PHE A 207 8.59 -7.14 22.87
C PHE A 207 7.98 -5.73 22.92
N GLY A 208 8.72 -4.77 23.50
CA GLY A 208 8.27 -3.39 23.69
C GLY A 208 7.54 -3.19 25.01
N SER A 209 6.80 -2.08 25.12
CA SER A 209 6.05 -1.71 26.33
C SER A 209 4.59 -1.42 25.98
N LEU A 210 3.65 -1.91 26.80
CA LEU A 210 2.22 -1.62 26.64
C LEU A 210 1.89 -0.12 26.81
N ASP A 211 2.79 0.66 27.42
CA ASP A 211 2.70 2.13 27.52
C ASP A 211 3.25 2.85 26.28
N GLY A 212 3.80 2.13 25.31
CA GLY A 212 4.48 2.67 24.13
C GLY A 212 4.27 1.79 22.89
N GLU A 213 5.32 1.64 22.09
CA GLU A 213 5.30 0.69 20.97
C GLU A 213 5.55 -0.73 21.46
N PHE A 214 4.78 -1.69 20.94
CA PHE A 214 4.93 -3.08 21.34
C PHE A 214 4.38 -4.07 20.31
N TRP A 215 4.81 -5.31 20.49
CA TRP A 215 4.25 -6.52 19.92
C TRP A 215 3.86 -7.46 21.06
N LEU A 216 2.60 -7.86 21.15
CA LEU A 216 2.07 -8.64 22.28
C LEU A 216 2.75 -10.01 22.43
N GLY A 217 3.09 -10.65 21.30
CA GLY A 217 3.70 -11.98 21.21
C GLY A 217 2.75 -13.02 20.63
N LEU A 218 3.23 -13.83 19.67
CA LEU A 218 2.41 -14.86 19.02
C LEU A 218 1.83 -15.88 20.01
N ASP A 219 2.58 -16.27 21.04
CA ASP A 219 2.08 -17.25 22.03
C ASP A 219 0.84 -16.71 22.77
N LYS A 220 0.83 -15.42 23.11
CA LYS A 220 -0.31 -14.77 23.75
C LYS A 220 -1.47 -14.60 22.79
N VAL A 221 -1.20 -14.17 21.56
CA VAL A 221 -2.21 -14.00 20.49
C VAL A 221 -2.90 -15.32 20.16
N HIS A 222 -2.14 -16.41 20.10
CA HIS A 222 -2.69 -17.75 19.90
C HIS A 222 -3.58 -18.17 21.07
N LYS A 223 -3.17 -17.90 22.31
CA LYS A 223 -3.96 -18.23 23.51
C LYS A 223 -5.30 -17.50 23.57
N VAL A 224 -5.37 -16.25 23.12
CA VAL A 224 -6.64 -15.49 23.04
C VAL A 224 -7.48 -15.82 21.81
N GLY A 225 -7.01 -16.73 20.94
CA GLY A 225 -7.77 -17.19 19.78
C GLY A 225 -7.96 -16.13 18.69
N LEU A 226 -7.03 -15.18 18.56
CA LEU A 226 -7.10 -14.12 17.54
C LEU A 226 -6.51 -14.55 16.18
N ILE A 227 -5.99 -15.77 16.07
CA ILE A 227 -5.49 -16.38 14.83
C ILE A 227 -6.11 -17.77 14.73
N PHE A 228 -6.90 -18.00 13.67
CA PHE A 228 -7.51 -19.29 13.30
C PHE A 228 -6.89 -19.82 12.01
#